data_AF-A0A3S0U3K7-F1
#
_entry.id   AF-A0A3S0U3K7-F1
#
_cell.length_a   1.000
_cell.length_b   1.000
_cell.length_c   1.000
_cell.angle_alpha   90.00
_cell.angle_beta   90.00
_cell.angle_gamma   90.00
#
_symmetry.space_group_name_H-M   'P 1'
#
loop_
_entity.id
_entity.type
_entity.pdbx_description
1 polymer ?
#
loop_
_entity_poly.entity_id
_entity_poly.type
_entity_poly.pdbx_seq_one_letter_code
_entity_poly.pdbx_strand_id
1 'polypeptide(L)'
;MRRRLIDAPYKHRRKRFAFAQPRSRPHGGTRSPHRWPYGKHPRSHFMGRLTRLSTRTTAAAAGALLLAGGIAGPAMASGQAPEAATSSAAASDCGLETGDQAAQRWIPVLTPPFGADHEEQGAWDTKNVDTSTYDQCAELSWITVKTEGATASSPSTIMLFRKGAYLGTATNGSFGFAPDVDRVDDSTLDVTFHYPQDGDSNADPHGTATSTYSWDQDAGKLTQEGQLPPHLNN
;
A
#
# COMPACT_ATOMS: atom_id res chain seq x y z
N MET A 1 64.51 -42.02 4.47
CA MET A 1 63.69 -42.43 5.65
C MET A 1 62.24 -42.05 5.34
N ARG A 2 61.42 -42.94 4.75
CA ARG A 2 60.31 -43.72 5.35
C ARG A 2 59.36 -42.94 6.29
N ARG A 3 58.12 -42.67 5.83
CA ARG A 3 56.79 -43.16 6.35
C ARG A 3 55.66 -42.34 5.67
N ARG A 4 54.87 -42.95 4.77
CA ARG A 4 53.54 -43.60 4.97
C ARG A 4 52.48 -42.65 5.53
N LEU A 5 51.50 -42.25 4.70
CA LEU A 5 50.20 -42.91 4.41
C LEU A 5 49.18 -42.68 5.54
N ILE A 6 47.99 -42.18 5.19
CA ILE A 6 46.69 -42.87 5.38
C ILE A 6 45.54 -41.91 5.00
N ASP A 7 44.84 -42.29 3.93
CA ASP A 7 43.45 -41.93 3.64
C ASP A 7 42.52 -42.22 4.82
N ALA A 8 41.56 -41.35 5.08
CA ALA A 8 40.38 -41.69 5.88
C ALA A 8 39.10 -41.23 5.16
N PRO A 9 38.10 -42.11 4.99
CA PRO A 9 36.97 -41.91 4.10
C PRO A 9 35.83 -41.08 4.71
N TYR A 10 35.21 -40.27 3.86
CA TYR A 10 33.98 -39.52 4.10
C TYR A 10 32.81 -40.48 4.39
N LYS A 11 32.41 -40.60 5.66
CA LYS A 11 31.25 -41.41 6.07
C LYS A 11 29.94 -40.68 5.77
N HIS A 12 29.23 -41.13 4.75
CA HIS A 12 27.79 -40.85 4.57
C HIS A 12 26.99 -41.44 5.75
N ARG A 13 26.39 -40.58 6.60
CA ARG A 13 25.28 -40.99 7.46
C ARG A 13 23.96 -40.76 6.73
N ARG A 14 23.41 -41.83 6.14
CA ARG A 14 21.99 -41.89 5.77
C ARG A 14 21.17 -41.97 7.08
N LYS A 15 20.47 -40.89 7.44
CA LYS A 15 19.43 -40.95 8.47
C LYS A 15 18.24 -41.71 7.88
N ARG A 16 17.97 -42.89 8.43
CA ARG A 16 16.73 -43.65 8.19
C ARG A 16 15.60 -42.91 8.90
N PHE A 17 14.66 -42.34 8.16
CA PHE A 17 13.36 -41.95 8.72
C PHE A 17 12.48 -43.19 8.76
N ALA A 18 12.22 -43.67 9.97
CA ALA A 18 11.23 -44.70 10.23
C ALA A 18 9.84 -44.11 10.01
N PHE A 19 9.07 -44.74 9.12
CA PHE A 19 7.63 -44.53 9.00
C PHE A 19 6.95 -44.94 10.32
N ALA A 20 6.36 -43.97 11.01
CA ALA A 20 5.40 -44.24 12.07
C ALA A 20 3.99 -44.16 11.49
N GLN A 21 3.24 -45.26 11.59
CA GLN A 21 1.83 -45.35 11.18
C GLN A 21 0.94 -44.47 12.08
N PRO A 22 -0.13 -43.86 11.54
CA PRO A 22 -1.09 -43.10 12.34
C PRO A 22 -2.01 -44.05 13.13
N ARG A 23 -2.11 -43.81 14.44
CA ARG A 23 -3.12 -44.43 15.32
C ARG A 23 -4.47 -43.79 15.07
N SER A 24 -5.44 -44.61 14.65
CA SER A 24 -6.86 -44.31 14.54
C SER A 24 -7.42 -43.84 15.89
N ARG A 25 -8.14 -42.71 15.90
CA ARG A 25 -8.99 -42.29 17.04
C ARG A 25 -10.46 -42.64 16.76
N PRO A 26 -11.23 -43.09 17.76
CA PRO A 26 -12.60 -43.53 17.57
C PRO A 26 -13.61 -42.37 17.56
N HIS A 27 -14.69 -42.60 16.81
CA HIS A 27 -15.94 -41.85 16.78
C HIS A 27 -16.63 -41.75 18.14
N GLY A 28 -17.32 -40.63 18.38
CA GLY A 28 -18.43 -40.56 19.33
C GLY A 28 -18.62 -39.17 19.94
N GLY A 29 -19.66 -38.43 19.52
CA GLY A 29 -20.03 -37.16 20.14
C GLY A 29 -21.17 -36.47 19.41
N THR A 30 -22.40 -36.88 19.73
CA THR A 30 -23.68 -36.42 19.19
C THR A 30 -24.11 -35.01 19.64
N ARG A 31 -24.69 -34.26 18.71
CA ARG A 31 -25.84 -33.32 18.83
C ARG A 31 -25.89 -32.34 20.04
N SER A 32 -25.81 -31.04 19.75
CA SER A 32 -27.00 -30.14 19.74
C SER A 32 -26.63 -28.70 19.32
N PRO A 33 -27.54 -27.98 18.63
CA PRO A 33 -27.30 -26.63 18.14
C PRO A 33 -27.62 -25.58 19.21
N HIS A 34 -26.65 -24.76 19.57
CA HIS A 34 -26.92 -23.54 20.34
C HIS A 34 -27.45 -22.45 19.43
N ARG A 35 -28.78 -22.35 19.48
CA ARG A 35 -29.66 -21.30 18.98
C ARG A 35 -29.27 -19.95 19.60
N TRP A 36 -28.81 -19.00 18.78
CA TRP A 36 -28.67 -17.60 19.18
C TRP A 36 -30.04 -16.92 19.18
N PRO A 37 -30.45 -16.22 20.26
CA PRO A 37 -31.71 -15.50 20.27
C PRO A 37 -31.58 -14.14 19.57
N TYR A 38 -32.46 -13.92 18.60
CA TYR A 38 -32.79 -12.61 18.05
C TYR A 38 -33.26 -11.66 19.16
N GLY A 39 -32.64 -10.48 19.24
CA GLY A 39 -32.98 -9.39 20.16
C GLY A 39 -33.18 -8.05 19.43
N LYS A 40 -34.44 -7.80 19.06
CA LYS A 40 -35.17 -6.54 18.85
C LYS A 40 -34.39 -5.21 18.65
N HIS A 41 -34.69 -4.57 17.52
CA HIS A 41 -34.51 -3.13 17.28
C HIS A 41 -35.24 -2.24 18.31
N PRO A 42 -34.66 -1.06 18.61
CA PRO A 42 -35.44 0.15 18.81
C PRO A 42 -35.23 1.17 17.68
N ARG A 43 -36.33 1.87 17.39
CA ARG A 43 -36.51 2.89 16.36
C ARG A 43 -35.94 4.23 16.84
N SER A 44 -35.27 4.92 15.91
CA SER A 44 -35.32 6.36 15.60
C SER A 44 -35.27 7.42 16.72
N HIS A 45 -34.25 8.29 16.65
CA HIS A 45 -34.34 9.75 16.81
C HIS A 45 -33.27 10.35 15.87
N PHE A 46 -33.60 10.97 14.74
CA PHE A 46 -34.01 12.37 14.54
C PHE A 46 -33.11 13.43 15.21
N MET A 47 -32.71 14.39 14.36
CA MET A 47 -32.16 15.74 14.62
C MET A 47 -30.65 15.90 14.84
N GLY A 48 -30.05 16.69 13.93
CA GLY A 48 -28.78 17.35 14.17
C GLY A 48 -28.03 17.86 12.94
N ARG A 49 -28.69 18.53 11.98
CA ARG A 49 -27.98 19.36 10.98
C ARG A 49 -27.26 20.49 11.74
N LEU A 50 -25.94 20.46 11.78
CA LEU A 50 -25.11 21.62 12.13
C LEU A 50 -24.30 22.03 10.91
N THR A 51 -24.90 22.90 10.09
CA THR A 51 -24.18 23.73 9.13
C THR A 51 -23.31 24.72 9.91
N ARG A 52 -22.01 24.48 9.99
CA ARG A 52 -21.04 25.54 10.32
C ARG A 52 -20.63 26.23 9.02
N LEU A 53 -21.25 27.37 8.76
CA LEU A 53 -20.62 28.42 7.95
C LEU A 53 -19.39 28.90 8.73
N SER A 54 -18.21 28.84 8.10
CA SER A 54 -17.06 29.61 8.58
C SER A 54 -16.53 30.45 7.43
N THR A 55 -16.63 31.75 7.65
CA THR A 55 -16.35 32.88 6.77
C THR A 55 -14.91 32.91 6.29
N ARG A 56 -14.74 33.07 4.97
CA ARG A 56 -13.49 33.50 4.33
C ARG A 56 -13.15 34.92 4.76
N THR A 57 -12.01 35.12 5.39
CA THR A 57 -11.44 36.45 5.62
C THR A 57 -10.26 36.63 4.66
N THR A 58 -10.50 37.30 3.54
CA THR A 58 -9.45 37.79 2.64
C THR A 58 -8.86 39.08 3.23
N ALA A 59 -7.59 39.06 3.61
CA ALA A 59 -6.83 40.27 3.90
C ALA A 59 -5.89 40.56 2.72
N ALA A 60 -6.28 41.50 1.87
CA ALA A 60 -5.41 42.13 0.90
C ALA A 60 -4.60 43.24 1.59
N ALA A 61 -3.28 43.15 1.57
CA ALA A 61 -2.41 44.27 1.91
C ALA A 61 -1.69 44.73 0.63
N ALA A 62 -2.26 45.76 0.01
CA ALA A 62 -1.60 46.56 -1.01
C ALA A 62 -0.59 47.49 -0.32
N GLY A 63 0.69 47.38 -0.68
CA GLY A 63 1.73 48.32 -0.31
C GLY A 63 2.50 48.71 -1.57
N ALA A 64 2.19 49.89 -2.11
CA ALA A 64 2.90 50.54 -3.21
C ALA A 64 3.40 51.92 -2.74
N LEU A 65 4.35 52.49 -3.51
CA LEU A 65 4.97 53.84 -3.42
C LEU A 65 6.16 53.95 -2.43
N LEU A 66 7.33 54.52 -2.71
CA LEU A 66 7.96 55.33 -3.79
C LEU A 66 9.49 55.18 -3.62
N LEU A 67 10.36 55.41 -4.62
CA LEU A 67 11.11 56.66 -4.88
C LEU A 67 12.09 56.36 -6.06
N ALA A 68 12.00 57.04 -7.21
CA ALA A 68 12.68 58.30 -7.57
C ALA A 68 14.04 58.11 -8.29
N GLY A 69 14.19 58.82 -9.43
CA GLY A 69 15.46 59.40 -9.88
C GLY A 69 16.31 58.58 -10.86
N GLY A 70 16.34 59.00 -12.13
CA GLY A 70 17.25 58.46 -13.16
C GLY A 70 18.59 59.19 -13.25
N ILE A 71 19.46 58.73 -14.17
CA ILE A 71 20.30 59.52 -15.09
C ILE A 71 20.93 58.58 -16.13
N ALA A 72 21.02 59.05 -17.37
CA ALA A 72 21.72 58.42 -18.46
C ALA A 72 23.24 58.58 -18.33
N GLY A 73 23.99 57.54 -18.69
CA GLY A 73 25.43 57.57 -18.96
C GLY A 73 25.83 56.35 -19.79
N PRO A 74 26.57 56.50 -20.91
CA PRO A 74 27.01 55.37 -21.74
C PRO A 74 28.35 54.84 -21.22
N ALA A 75 28.42 53.56 -20.86
CA ALA A 75 29.66 52.91 -20.50
C ALA A 75 29.78 51.54 -21.21
N MET A 76 30.76 51.54 -22.11
CA MET A 76 31.53 50.46 -22.74
C MET A 76 31.20 48.99 -22.43
N ALA A 77 31.22 48.25 -23.55
CA ALA A 77 31.39 46.81 -23.69
C ALA A 77 32.08 46.11 -22.52
N SER A 78 31.40 45.09 -22.01
CA SER A 78 32.02 43.87 -21.49
C SER A 78 31.17 42.71 -21.98
N GLY A 79 31.82 41.77 -22.68
CA GLY A 79 31.18 40.56 -23.15
C GLY A 79 30.70 39.73 -21.95
N GLN A 80 29.39 39.68 -21.76
CA GLN A 80 28.78 38.58 -21.02
C GLN A 80 28.82 37.35 -21.93
N ALA A 81 29.77 36.47 -21.64
CA ALA A 81 29.61 35.05 -21.92
C ALA A 81 28.20 34.65 -21.47
N PRO A 82 27.47 33.80 -22.23
CA PRO A 82 26.19 33.31 -21.76
C PRO A 82 26.45 32.57 -20.45
N GLU A 83 26.05 33.22 -19.35
CA GLU A 83 25.87 32.59 -18.06
C GLU A 83 25.02 31.37 -18.37
N ALA A 84 25.64 30.20 -18.24
CA ALA A 84 24.97 28.93 -18.36
C ALA A 84 23.67 29.08 -17.60
N ALA A 85 22.56 29.02 -18.34
CA ALA A 85 21.25 29.06 -17.74
C ALA A 85 21.30 28.05 -16.60
N THR A 86 21.34 28.57 -15.38
CA THR A 86 20.73 27.88 -14.27
C THR A 86 19.28 27.80 -14.72
N SER A 87 18.99 26.75 -15.47
CA SER A 87 17.70 26.11 -15.41
C SER A 87 17.51 25.85 -13.93
N SER A 88 16.90 26.82 -13.24
CA SER A 88 15.81 26.49 -12.37
C SER A 88 14.92 25.59 -13.22
N ALA A 89 15.23 24.29 -13.20
CA ALA A 89 14.21 23.28 -13.26
C ALA A 89 13.16 23.81 -12.30
N ALA A 90 12.01 24.22 -12.83
CA ALA A 90 10.85 24.49 -12.02
C ALA A 90 10.81 23.37 -10.99
N ALA A 91 10.85 23.71 -9.70
CA ALA A 91 10.78 22.71 -8.64
C ALA A 91 9.53 21.90 -8.92
N SER A 92 9.74 20.71 -9.48
CA SER A 92 8.66 19.82 -9.86
C SER A 92 8.08 19.33 -8.55
N ASP A 93 6.79 19.53 -8.35
CA ASP A 93 6.04 18.99 -7.20
C ASP A 93 6.11 17.46 -7.07
N CYS A 94 6.80 16.80 -7.99
CA CYS A 94 7.02 15.37 -8.00
C CYS A 94 8.01 14.93 -6.91
N GLY A 95 7.80 13.72 -6.42
CA GLY A 95 8.75 12.99 -5.60
C GLY A 95 10.06 12.70 -6.34
N LEU A 96 11.07 12.34 -5.55
CA LEU A 96 12.43 12.07 -6.04
C LEU A 96 12.75 10.57 -6.16
N GLU A 97 11.96 9.71 -5.52
CA GLU A 97 12.19 8.26 -5.50
C GLU A 97 11.55 7.61 -6.74
N THR A 98 12.28 6.70 -7.38
CA THR A 98 11.68 5.78 -8.37
C THR A 98 10.76 4.77 -7.68
N GLY A 99 9.91 4.07 -8.43
CA GLY A 99 9.05 3.03 -7.88
C GLY A 99 9.83 1.95 -7.13
N ASP A 100 11.00 1.54 -7.63
CA ASP A 100 11.86 0.54 -6.97
C ASP A 100 12.45 1.07 -5.65
N GLN A 101 12.84 2.35 -5.61
CA GLN A 101 13.33 2.98 -4.38
C GLN A 101 12.21 3.10 -3.35
N ALA A 102 11.01 3.49 -3.78
CA ALA A 102 9.83 3.55 -2.92
C ALA A 102 9.48 2.16 -2.37
N ALA A 103 9.49 1.12 -3.21
CA ALA A 103 9.26 -0.26 -2.79
C ALA A 103 10.30 -0.73 -1.75
N GLN A 104 11.60 -0.52 -2.03
CA GLN A 104 12.69 -0.88 -1.11
C GLN A 104 12.59 -0.17 0.24
N ARG A 105 12.11 1.08 0.24
CA ARG A 105 11.97 1.89 1.44
C ARG A 105 10.78 1.46 2.29
N TRP A 106 9.63 1.24 1.67
CA TRP A 106 8.36 1.16 2.39
C TRP A 106 7.87 -0.28 2.60
N ILE A 107 8.22 -1.25 1.74
CA ILE A 107 7.83 -2.66 1.95
C ILE A 107 8.35 -3.23 3.28
N PRO A 108 9.61 -2.97 3.71
CA PRO A 108 10.13 -3.52 4.97
C PRO A 108 9.43 -3.03 6.24
N VAL A 109 8.65 -1.94 6.16
CA VAL A 109 7.90 -1.39 7.32
C VAL A 109 6.41 -1.71 7.28
N LEU A 110 5.94 -2.43 6.25
CA LEU A 110 4.57 -2.93 6.22
C LEU A 110 4.36 -3.97 7.32
N THR A 111 3.14 -4.04 7.84
CA THR A 111 2.72 -5.19 8.64
C THR A 111 2.96 -6.48 7.85
N PRO A 112 3.48 -7.55 8.48
CA PRO A 112 3.74 -8.81 7.80
C PRO A 112 2.49 -9.37 7.10
N PRO A 113 2.64 -10.13 5.99
CA PRO A 113 1.53 -10.54 5.15
C PRO A 113 0.44 -11.35 5.85
N PHE A 114 0.76 -12.03 6.96
CA PHE A 114 -0.18 -12.85 7.74
C PHE A 114 -0.59 -12.18 9.06
N GLY A 115 -0.27 -10.89 9.24
CA GLY A 115 -0.52 -10.12 10.46
C GLY A 115 0.72 -9.99 11.36
N ALA A 116 0.67 -9.00 12.26
CA ALA A 116 1.78 -8.68 13.16
C ALA A 116 2.15 -9.81 14.13
N ASP A 117 1.20 -10.69 14.47
CA ASP A 117 1.42 -11.82 15.39
C ASP A 117 1.90 -13.10 14.68
N HIS A 118 2.12 -13.04 13.35
CA HIS A 118 2.39 -14.19 12.48
C HIS A 118 3.53 -13.93 11.48
N GLU A 119 4.54 -13.16 11.90
CA GLU A 119 5.66 -12.77 11.03
C GLU A 119 6.45 -13.97 10.49
N GLU A 120 6.45 -15.09 11.23
CA GLU A 120 7.14 -16.32 10.85
C GLU A 120 6.50 -17.06 9.66
N GLN A 121 5.27 -16.70 9.28
CA GLN A 121 4.51 -17.41 8.25
C GLN A 121 4.84 -16.96 6.83
N GLY A 122 5.48 -15.79 6.67
CA GLY A 122 5.94 -15.32 5.37
C GLY A 122 6.35 -13.87 5.37
N ALA A 123 6.97 -13.45 4.27
CA ALA A 123 7.41 -12.09 4.04
C ALA A 123 6.83 -11.56 2.73
N TRP A 124 6.79 -10.23 2.60
CA TRP A 124 6.49 -9.58 1.34
C TRP A 124 7.59 -9.85 0.29
N ASP A 125 7.20 -10.03 -0.97
CA ASP A 125 8.18 -10.08 -2.06
C ASP A 125 8.80 -8.69 -2.23
N THR A 126 10.12 -8.60 -2.06
CA THR A 126 10.89 -7.35 -2.20
C THR A 126 11.71 -7.31 -3.49
N LYS A 127 11.72 -8.40 -4.26
CA LYS A 127 12.58 -8.59 -5.43
C LYS A 127 11.79 -8.57 -6.73
N ASN A 128 10.56 -9.05 -6.72
CA ASN A 128 9.69 -9.15 -7.90
C ASN A 128 8.43 -8.30 -7.74
N VAL A 129 8.62 -7.03 -7.37
CA VAL A 129 7.53 -6.07 -7.21
C VAL A 129 7.30 -5.37 -8.55
N ASP A 130 6.07 -5.40 -9.04
CA ASP A 130 5.69 -4.57 -10.19
C ASP A 130 5.46 -3.13 -9.71
N THR A 131 6.35 -2.24 -10.15
CA THR A 131 6.33 -0.82 -9.81
C THR A 131 5.81 0.05 -10.97
N SER A 132 5.29 -0.55 -12.04
CA SER A 132 4.81 0.17 -13.24
C SER A 132 3.59 1.08 -12.99
N THR A 133 2.84 0.82 -11.91
CA THR A 133 1.69 1.63 -11.48
C THR A 133 2.07 2.80 -10.55
N TYR A 134 3.34 2.89 -10.16
CA TYR A 134 3.88 4.01 -9.39
C TYR A 134 4.28 5.16 -10.32
N ASP A 135 3.91 6.38 -9.93
CA ASP A 135 4.36 7.59 -10.59
C ASP A 135 4.65 8.66 -9.53
N GLN A 136 5.90 9.11 -9.49
CA GLN A 136 6.37 10.13 -8.56
C GLN A 136 5.72 11.51 -8.76
N CYS A 137 5.05 11.75 -9.89
CA CYS A 137 4.36 13.00 -10.21
C CYS A 137 2.83 12.90 -10.12
N ALA A 138 2.27 11.69 -10.15
CA ALA A 138 0.82 11.51 -10.16
C ALA A 138 0.18 11.95 -8.83
N GLU A 139 -1.05 12.47 -8.92
CA GLU A 139 -1.79 12.92 -7.75
C GLU A 139 -2.13 11.74 -6.82
N LEU A 140 -2.44 10.58 -7.39
CA LEU A 140 -2.54 9.30 -6.70
C LEU A 140 -1.93 8.19 -7.58
N SER A 141 -1.04 7.39 -7.02
CA SER A 141 -0.44 6.20 -7.64
C SER A 141 -0.33 5.07 -6.64
N TRP A 142 -0.06 3.84 -7.08
CA TRP A 142 -0.02 2.70 -6.18
C TRP A 142 1.04 1.68 -6.55
N ILE A 143 1.36 0.79 -5.60
CA ILE A 143 2.13 -0.43 -5.81
C ILE A 143 1.37 -1.57 -5.14
N THR A 144 1.07 -2.65 -5.87
CA THR A 144 0.47 -3.85 -5.28
C THR A 144 1.58 -4.84 -4.92
N VAL A 145 1.69 -5.15 -3.63
CA VAL A 145 2.72 -6.04 -3.09
C VAL A 145 2.09 -7.37 -2.74
N LYS A 146 2.73 -8.45 -3.19
CA LYS A 146 2.33 -9.84 -2.91
C LYS A 146 3.33 -10.49 -1.96
N THR A 147 2.89 -11.53 -1.26
CA THR A 147 3.77 -12.36 -0.45
C THR A 147 4.83 -13.07 -1.33
N GLU A 148 6.02 -13.31 -0.81
CA GLU A 148 7.04 -14.12 -1.50
C GLU A 148 6.48 -15.52 -1.79
N GLY A 149 6.66 -16.01 -3.02
CA GLY A 149 6.11 -17.30 -3.43
C GLY A 149 4.58 -17.34 -3.50
N ALA A 150 3.93 -16.19 -3.72
CA ALA A 150 2.49 -16.07 -3.77
C ALA A 150 1.82 -17.10 -4.70
N THR A 151 0.70 -17.63 -4.21
CA THR A 151 -0.30 -18.40 -4.95
C THR A 151 -1.56 -17.56 -5.13
N ALA A 152 -2.58 -18.09 -5.79
CA ALA A 152 -3.82 -17.35 -6.07
C ALA A 152 -4.46 -16.74 -4.81
N SER A 153 -4.47 -17.47 -3.69
CA SER A 153 -5.10 -17.04 -2.43
C SER A 153 -4.16 -16.33 -1.47
N SER A 154 -2.91 -16.10 -1.88
CA SER A 154 -1.91 -15.52 -0.98
C SER A 154 -2.24 -14.06 -0.63
N PRO A 155 -1.83 -13.60 0.56
CA PRO A 155 -2.03 -12.22 0.94
C PRO A 155 -1.36 -11.24 -0.02
N SER A 156 -2.07 -10.15 -0.28
CA SER A 156 -1.63 -8.97 -1.02
C SER A 156 -1.95 -7.70 -0.23
N THR A 157 -1.27 -6.61 -0.55
CA THR A 157 -1.59 -5.27 -0.05
C THR A 157 -1.34 -4.22 -1.13
N ILE A 158 -2.03 -3.09 -1.06
CA ILE A 158 -1.85 -1.96 -1.97
C ILE A 158 -1.25 -0.82 -1.19
N MET A 159 -0.05 -0.40 -1.57
CA MET A 159 0.60 0.81 -1.08
C MET A 159 0.15 1.99 -1.92
N LEU A 160 -0.25 3.08 -1.27
CA LEU A 160 -0.76 4.29 -1.93
C LEU A 160 0.23 5.44 -1.80
N PHE A 161 0.37 6.21 -2.87
CA PHE A 161 1.31 7.31 -2.96
C PHE A 161 0.67 8.52 -3.63
N ARG A 162 1.09 9.72 -3.22
CA ARG A 162 0.75 10.98 -3.87
C ARG A 162 2.02 11.73 -4.16
N LYS A 163 2.25 12.08 -5.43
CA LYS A 163 3.46 12.78 -5.88
C LYS A 163 4.73 12.17 -5.25
N GLY A 164 4.79 10.84 -5.24
CA GLY A 164 5.85 10.04 -4.64
C GLY A 164 5.89 9.96 -3.11
N ALA A 165 5.09 10.74 -2.37
CA ALA A 165 4.95 10.62 -0.92
C ALA A 165 4.05 9.43 -0.56
N TYR A 166 4.51 8.56 0.35
CA TYR A 166 3.76 7.41 0.82
C TYR A 166 2.60 7.83 1.73
N LEU A 167 1.40 7.35 1.43
CA LEU A 167 0.17 7.66 2.15
C LEU A 167 -0.26 6.55 3.13
N GLY A 168 0.35 5.37 3.04
CA GLY A 168 -0.09 4.18 3.75
C GLY A 168 -0.63 3.12 2.80
N THR A 169 -1.29 2.11 3.37
CA THR A 169 -1.95 1.04 2.62
C THR A 169 -3.43 1.34 2.40
N ALA A 170 -4.01 0.77 1.34
CA ALA A 170 -5.44 0.89 1.06
C ALA A 170 -6.31 0.36 2.22
N THR A 171 -5.84 -0.68 2.91
CA THR A 171 -6.52 -1.31 4.04
C THR A 171 -5.58 -1.42 5.24
N ASN A 172 -6.13 -1.52 6.45
CA ASN A 172 -5.36 -1.68 7.70
C ASN A 172 -4.68 -3.06 7.85
N GLY A 173 -5.01 -4.01 6.98
CA GLY A 173 -4.41 -5.34 6.93
C GLY A 173 -4.25 -5.80 5.49
N SER A 174 -3.48 -6.87 5.31
CA SER A 174 -3.43 -7.60 4.03
C SER A 174 -4.76 -8.30 3.76
N PHE A 175 -4.98 -8.65 2.51
CA PHE A 175 -6.16 -9.40 2.08
C PHE A 175 -5.75 -10.55 1.18
N GLY A 176 -6.49 -11.65 1.25
CA GLY A 176 -6.29 -12.77 0.33
C GLY A 176 -6.64 -12.34 -1.09
N PHE A 177 -5.97 -12.97 -2.06
CA PHE A 177 -6.15 -12.73 -3.50
C PHE A 177 -5.62 -11.37 -3.96
N ALA A 178 -5.08 -11.33 -5.19
CA ALA A 178 -4.64 -10.08 -5.77
C ALA A 178 -5.86 -9.20 -6.09
N PRO A 179 -5.85 -7.91 -5.79
CA PRO A 179 -6.94 -7.00 -6.16
C PRO A 179 -6.86 -6.64 -7.64
N ASP A 180 -7.96 -6.16 -8.19
CA ASP A 180 -7.94 -5.36 -9.41
C ASP A 180 -7.97 -3.88 -9.02
N VAL A 181 -7.08 -3.08 -9.61
CA VAL A 181 -6.99 -1.62 -9.36
C VAL A 181 -7.13 -0.90 -10.68
N ASP A 182 -8.19 -0.12 -10.80
CA ASP A 182 -8.49 0.69 -11.97
C ASP A 182 -8.30 2.17 -11.64
N ARG A 183 -7.56 2.87 -12.51
CA ARG A 183 -7.45 4.33 -12.42
C ARG A 183 -8.70 4.96 -13.01
N VAL A 184 -9.42 5.72 -12.19
CA VAL A 184 -10.58 6.50 -12.64
C VAL A 184 -10.13 7.86 -13.18
N ASP A 185 -9.28 8.55 -12.43
CA ASP A 185 -8.65 9.82 -12.81
C ASP A 185 -7.28 9.98 -12.11
N ASP A 186 -6.69 11.17 -12.18
CA ASP A 186 -5.37 11.45 -11.59
C ASP A 186 -5.33 11.22 -10.08
N SER A 187 -6.44 11.52 -9.40
CA SER A 187 -6.60 11.56 -7.94
C SER A 187 -7.48 10.44 -7.37
N THR A 188 -8.04 9.59 -8.22
CA THR A 188 -9.05 8.58 -7.87
C THR A 188 -8.73 7.20 -8.44
N LEU A 189 -8.81 6.18 -7.60
CA LEU A 189 -8.67 4.76 -7.94
C LEU A 189 -9.90 3.98 -7.48
N ASP A 190 -10.37 3.06 -8.32
CA ASP A 190 -11.31 2.02 -7.90
C ASP A 190 -10.52 0.74 -7.64
N VAL A 191 -10.79 0.09 -6.51
CA VAL A 191 -10.16 -1.16 -6.11
C VAL A 191 -11.24 -2.21 -5.91
N THR A 192 -11.16 -3.30 -6.67
CA THR A 192 -12.00 -4.47 -6.50
C THR A 192 -11.21 -5.56 -5.78
N PHE A 193 -11.66 -5.88 -4.57
CA PHE A 193 -11.13 -6.95 -3.74
C PHE A 193 -11.90 -8.25 -4.00
N HIS A 194 -11.18 -9.36 -3.94
CA HIS A 194 -11.74 -10.70 -4.09
C HIS A 194 -11.72 -11.46 -2.77
N TYR A 195 -12.75 -12.24 -2.47
CA TYR A 195 -12.82 -13.05 -1.25
C TYR A 195 -13.65 -14.32 -1.47
N PRO A 196 -13.39 -15.40 -0.73
CA PRO A 196 -14.07 -16.66 -0.95
C PRO A 196 -15.49 -16.58 -0.38
N GLN A 197 -16.43 -17.20 -1.08
CA GLN A 197 -17.79 -17.51 -0.63
C GLN A 197 -17.92 -19.00 -0.28
N ASP A 198 -19.04 -19.36 0.35
CA ASP A 198 -19.32 -20.74 0.71
C ASP A 198 -19.36 -21.63 -0.55
N GLY A 199 -18.45 -22.61 -0.59
CA GLY A 199 -18.33 -23.55 -1.71
C GLY A 199 -17.26 -23.20 -2.75
N ASP A 200 -16.62 -22.03 -2.62
CA ASP A 200 -15.50 -21.66 -3.50
C ASP A 200 -14.29 -22.55 -3.27
N SER A 201 -13.51 -22.74 -4.34
CA SER A 201 -12.19 -23.36 -4.20
C SER A 201 -11.22 -22.34 -3.58
N ASN A 202 -10.15 -22.81 -2.94
CA ASN A 202 -9.16 -21.92 -2.37
C ASN A 202 -8.54 -20.97 -3.42
N ALA A 203 -8.48 -21.36 -4.69
CA ALA A 203 -7.80 -20.59 -5.74
C ALA A 203 -8.77 -19.81 -6.66
N ASP A 204 -10.08 -19.88 -6.42
CA ASP A 204 -11.10 -19.35 -7.33
C ASP A 204 -12.26 -18.72 -6.52
N PRO A 205 -12.05 -17.49 -6.01
CA PRO A 205 -13.06 -16.78 -5.24
C PRO A 205 -14.12 -16.15 -6.17
N HIS A 206 -15.38 -16.19 -5.76
CA HIS A 206 -16.47 -15.48 -6.46
C HIS A 206 -16.92 -14.19 -5.76
N GLY A 207 -16.58 -14.01 -4.49
CA GLY A 207 -16.94 -12.82 -3.73
C GLY A 207 -16.13 -11.61 -4.18
N THR A 208 -16.81 -10.48 -4.39
CA THR A 208 -16.17 -9.19 -4.70
C THR A 208 -16.68 -8.08 -3.78
N ALA A 209 -15.80 -7.13 -3.48
CA ALA A 209 -16.12 -5.90 -2.78
C ALA A 209 -15.31 -4.76 -3.40
N THR A 210 -15.97 -3.66 -3.76
CA THR A 210 -15.32 -2.54 -4.45
C THR A 210 -15.29 -1.31 -3.55
N SER A 211 -14.12 -0.67 -3.50
CA SER A 211 -13.90 0.60 -2.82
C SER A 211 -13.25 1.61 -3.74
N THR A 212 -13.66 2.86 -3.62
CA THR A 212 -13.05 4.01 -4.30
C THR A 212 -12.12 4.72 -3.32
N TYR A 213 -10.88 4.97 -3.75
CA TYR A 213 -9.88 5.73 -3.02
C TYR A 213 -9.63 7.04 -3.75
N SER A 214 -9.82 8.16 -3.07
CA SER A 214 -9.69 9.49 -3.66
C SER A 214 -8.84 10.37 -2.77
N TRP A 215 -8.02 11.22 -3.38
CA TRP A 215 -7.37 12.28 -2.63
C TRP A 215 -8.28 13.51 -2.52
N ASP A 216 -8.69 13.85 -1.30
CA ASP A 216 -9.36 15.12 -0.99
C ASP A 216 -8.32 16.24 -0.89
N GLN A 217 -8.26 17.10 -1.92
CA GLN A 217 -7.32 18.23 -1.98
C GLN A 217 -7.56 19.26 -0.87
N ASP A 218 -8.83 19.50 -0.51
CA ASP A 218 -9.20 20.52 0.49
C ASP A 218 -8.86 20.05 1.91
N ALA A 219 -9.12 18.77 2.20
CA ALA A 219 -8.81 18.17 3.49
C ALA A 219 -7.36 17.68 3.60
N GLY A 220 -6.64 17.58 2.48
CA GLY A 220 -5.26 17.10 2.43
C GLY A 220 -5.13 15.65 2.90
N LYS A 221 -6.08 14.78 2.55
CA LYS A 221 -6.10 13.39 3.00
C LYS A 221 -6.66 12.46 1.94
N LEU A 222 -6.27 11.19 2.03
CA LEU A 222 -6.93 10.11 1.31
C LEU A 222 -8.29 9.80 1.96
N THR A 223 -9.31 9.60 1.14
CA THR A 223 -10.63 9.11 1.53
C THR A 223 -10.87 7.75 0.88
N GLN A 224 -11.58 6.87 1.61
CA GLN A 224 -12.05 5.59 1.10
C GLN A 224 -13.57 5.55 1.23
N GLU A 225 -14.23 5.21 0.13
CA GLU A 225 -15.67 4.97 0.07
C GLU A 225 -15.93 3.58 -0.52
N GLY A 226 -17.12 3.03 -0.31
CA GLY A 226 -17.48 1.68 -0.77
C GLY A 226 -17.21 0.58 0.25
N GLN A 227 -17.19 -0.66 -0.23
CA GLN A 227 -17.19 -1.86 0.60
C GLN A 227 -15.80 -2.50 0.64
N LEU A 228 -15.33 -2.80 1.84
CA LEU A 228 -14.21 -3.71 2.04
C LEU A 228 -14.71 -5.16 2.17
N PRO A 229 -13.86 -6.16 1.89
CA PRO A 229 -14.17 -7.55 2.19
C PRO A 229 -14.63 -7.74 3.64
N PRO A 230 -15.57 -8.68 3.93
CA PRO A 230 -16.18 -8.83 5.26
C PRO A 230 -15.21 -9.08 6.44
N HIS A 231 -13.98 -9.52 6.15
CA HIS A 231 -12.95 -9.80 7.16
C HIS A 231 -12.04 -8.59 7.45
N LEU A 232 -12.18 -7.50 6.70
CA LEU A 232 -11.37 -6.27 6.82
C LEU A 232 -12.15 -5.09 7.39
N ASN A 233 -13.29 -5.32 8.04
CA ASN A 233 -14.10 -4.25 8.59
C ASN A 233 -13.28 -3.45 9.63
N ASN A 234 -13.16 -2.15 9.36
CA ASN A 234 -12.53 -1.13 10.20
C ASN A 234 -13.26 -0.95 11.54
#